data_AF-A0A848HMM7-F1
#
_entry.id   AF-A0A848HMM7-F1
#
_cell.length_a   1.000
_cell.length_b   1.000
_cell.length_c   1.000
_cell.angle_alpha   90.00
_cell.angle_beta   90.00
_cell.angle_gamma   90.00
#
_symmetry.space_group_name_H-M   'P 1'
#
loop_
_entity.id
_entity.type
_entity.pdbx_description
1 polymer ?
#
loop_
_entity_poly.entity_id
_entity_poly.type
_entity_poly.pdbx_seq_one_letter_code
_entity_poly.pdbx_strand_id
1 'polypeptide(L)'
;MGLMMGVELGQEAIFENAGQAVHVAFLVMAQEATQDAPLRKALIRIMESIKLDSGNQRHWLDQLRGERSGTVNFDGLSPGDIRAQCALITQAVKTNLPEIERWVLQAKYGETEFEDIPADSVSDALNVALAEAETKARDACDHVAQERKRFAAACDVPWIALTRAARPGQPAEFQTARAGFSAANHALAEAESMVQAARVALDRAGAPRLGDRGPAPVGAVSRRRWAFSAERIESIKGLSDWFAPMFPRIKPLAIDCMLGRMFANHKKLDISSRDLAQQFGGNHTQYLRASWKMKNHIRILEANAVARLEPVFIKHGVIAEIQ
;
A
#
# COMPACT_ATOMS: atom_id res chain seq x y z
N MET A 1 -23.58 -36.19 -55.28
CA MET A 1 -22.13 -36.19 -54.99
C MET A 1 -21.78 -34.78 -54.56
N GLY A 2 -21.79 -34.45 -53.27
CA GLY A 2 -20.74 -34.77 -52.30
C GLY A 2 -19.63 -33.72 -52.46
N LEU A 3 -19.37 -32.77 -51.56
CA LEU A 3 -19.29 -32.87 -50.10
C LEU A 3 -19.71 -31.56 -49.43
N MET A 4 -20.51 -31.71 -48.36
CA MET A 4 -20.56 -30.79 -47.23
C MET A 4 -19.14 -30.64 -46.67
N MET A 5 -18.57 -29.43 -46.72
CA MET A 5 -17.56 -29.05 -45.73
C MET A 5 -18.32 -28.67 -44.47
N GLY A 6 -18.34 -29.59 -43.51
CA GLY A 6 -18.79 -29.32 -42.16
C GLY A 6 -17.95 -28.19 -41.59
N VAL A 7 -18.63 -27.09 -41.25
CA VAL A 7 -18.13 -26.11 -40.31
C VAL A 7 -17.92 -26.87 -39.00
N GLU A 8 -16.67 -26.97 -38.55
CA GLU A 8 -16.35 -27.57 -37.27
C GLU A 8 -17.19 -26.90 -36.18
N LEU A 9 -17.94 -27.72 -35.46
CA LEU A 9 -18.83 -27.31 -34.39
C LEU A 9 -18.01 -26.67 -33.27
N GLY A 10 -18.26 -25.37 -33.08
CA GLY A 10 -18.00 -24.55 -31.90
C GLY A 10 -16.99 -25.09 -30.88
N GLN A 11 -15.75 -24.60 -30.95
CA GLN A 11 -15.01 -24.38 -29.72
C GLN A 11 -15.80 -23.37 -28.89
N GLU A 12 -16.50 -23.85 -27.88
CA GLU A 12 -17.22 -23.04 -26.93
C GLU A 12 -16.21 -22.09 -26.28
N ALA A 13 -16.42 -20.78 -26.39
CA ALA A 13 -15.46 -19.79 -25.94
C ALA A 13 -15.17 -19.92 -24.44
N ILE A 14 -13.91 -19.72 -24.05
CA ILE A 14 -13.47 -19.87 -22.66
C ILE A 14 -14.10 -18.78 -21.78
N PHE A 15 -14.18 -17.54 -22.28
CA PHE A 15 -14.73 -16.39 -21.55
C PHE A 15 -15.87 -15.71 -22.34
N GLU A 16 -16.81 -15.10 -21.61
CA GLU A 16 -17.93 -14.37 -22.22
C GLU A 16 -17.50 -13.02 -22.82
N ASN A 17 -16.51 -12.36 -22.21
CA ASN A 17 -16.02 -11.06 -22.69
C ASN A 17 -14.53 -10.83 -22.40
N ALA A 18 -13.93 -9.91 -23.15
CA ALA A 18 -12.51 -9.58 -23.05
C ALA A 18 -12.11 -9.01 -21.67
N GLY A 19 -12.98 -8.24 -21.02
CA GLY A 19 -12.71 -7.69 -19.69
C GLY A 19 -12.61 -8.79 -18.61
N GLN A 20 -13.49 -9.79 -18.68
CA GLN A 20 -13.47 -10.96 -17.83
C GLN A 20 -12.22 -11.81 -18.07
N ALA A 21 -11.86 -12.05 -19.34
CA ALA A 21 -10.67 -12.79 -19.72
C ALA A 21 -9.40 -12.15 -19.13
N VAL A 22 -9.26 -10.82 -19.25
CA VAL A 22 -8.14 -10.07 -18.67
C VAL A 22 -8.14 -10.19 -17.14
N HIS A 23 -9.29 -9.97 -16.49
CA HIS A 23 -9.38 -10.03 -15.03
C HIS A 23 -8.94 -11.39 -14.49
N VAL A 24 -9.46 -12.48 -15.07
CA VAL A 24 -9.12 -13.85 -14.67
C VAL A 24 -7.66 -14.16 -14.96
N ALA A 25 -7.13 -13.72 -16.11
CA ALA A 25 -5.72 -13.93 -16.45
C ALA A 25 -4.78 -13.32 -15.41
N PHE A 26 -5.03 -12.07 -14.99
CA PHE A 26 -4.23 -11.44 -13.93
C PHE A 26 -4.35 -12.17 -12.59
N LEU A 27 -5.54 -12.65 -12.22
CA LEU A 27 -5.72 -13.43 -10.98
C LEU A 27 -4.98 -14.78 -11.00
N VAL A 28 -5.04 -15.50 -12.11
CA VAL A 28 -4.38 -16.80 -12.27
C VAL A 28 -2.86 -16.64 -12.30
N MET A 29 -2.36 -15.63 -13.03
CA MET A 29 -0.92 -15.36 -13.10
C MET A 29 -0.34 -14.89 -11.77
N ALA A 30 -1.17 -14.30 -10.91
CA ALA A 30 -0.80 -13.89 -9.55
C ALA A 30 -0.67 -15.03 -8.54
N GLN A 31 -1.16 -16.23 -8.86
CA GLN A 31 -0.95 -17.39 -8.00
C GLN A 31 0.36 -18.09 -8.37
N GLU A 32 1.03 -18.69 -7.38
CA GLU A 32 2.15 -19.59 -7.63
C GLU A 32 1.70 -20.76 -8.53
N ALA A 33 2.58 -21.21 -9.41
CA ALA A 33 2.27 -22.30 -10.33
C ALA A 33 2.21 -23.63 -9.56
N THR A 34 1.05 -23.95 -9.00
CA THR A 34 0.81 -25.25 -8.36
C THR A 34 0.83 -26.34 -9.42
N GLN A 35 1.77 -27.28 -9.32
CA GLN A 35 1.74 -28.49 -10.14
C GLN A 35 0.45 -29.27 -9.84
N ASP A 36 -0.15 -29.86 -10.86
CA ASP A 36 -1.31 -30.75 -10.68
C ASP A 36 -0.98 -31.81 -9.62
N ALA A 37 -1.81 -31.92 -8.59
CA ALA A 37 -1.64 -32.95 -7.58
C ALA A 37 -1.66 -34.33 -8.28
N PRO A 38 -0.56 -35.12 -8.25
CA PRO A 38 -0.45 -36.38 -8.98
C PRO A 38 -1.58 -37.36 -8.63
N LEU A 39 -2.04 -37.29 -7.38
CA LEU A 39 -3.16 -38.05 -6.84
C LEU A 39 -4.50 -37.68 -7.51
N ARG A 40 -4.76 -36.38 -7.78
CA ARG A 40 -5.99 -35.93 -8.44
C ARG A 40 -6.05 -36.47 -9.88
N LYS A 41 -4.94 -36.38 -10.63
CA LYS A 41 -4.85 -36.94 -11.99
C LYS A 41 -4.99 -38.46 -12.00
N ALA A 42 -4.38 -39.16 -11.05
CA ALA A 42 -4.52 -40.61 -10.93
C ALA A 42 -5.98 -41.02 -10.66
N LEU A 43 -6.68 -40.30 -9.76
CA LEU A 43 -8.08 -40.57 -9.44
C LEU A 43 -9.02 -40.32 -10.62
N ILE A 44 -8.86 -39.21 -11.37
CA ILE A 44 -9.64 -38.93 -12.59
C ILE A 44 -9.46 -40.09 -13.59
N ARG A 45 -8.21 -40.50 -13.85
CA ARG A 45 -7.90 -41.56 -14.83
C ARG A 45 -8.40 -42.94 -14.40
N ILE A 46 -8.35 -43.26 -13.11
CA ILE A 46 -8.91 -44.50 -12.55
C ILE A 46 -10.42 -44.53 -12.72
N MET A 47 -11.11 -43.42 -12.42
CA MET A 47 -12.57 -43.36 -12.53
C MET A 47 -13.08 -43.36 -13.98
N GLU A 48 -12.38 -42.73 -14.91
CA GLU A 48 -12.70 -42.78 -16.34
C GLU A 48 -12.53 -44.19 -16.93
N SER A 49 -11.69 -45.04 -16.32
CA SER A 49 -11.50 -46.43 -16.74
C SER A 49 -12.61 -47.38 -16.27
N ILE A 50 -13.46 -46.94 -15.33
CA ILE A 50 -14.58 -47.71 -14.81
C ILE A 50 -15.85 -47.24 -15.54
N LYS A 51 -16.68 -48.15 -16.05
CA LYS A 51 -18.02 -47.77 -16.57
C LYS A 51 -18.86 -47.25 -15.39
N LEU A 52 -18.93 -45.93 -15.26
CA LEU A 52 -19.70 -45.27 -14.22
C LEU A 52 -21.18 -45.31 -14.59
N ASP A 53 -21.90 -46.31 -14.11
CA ASP A 53 -23.33 -46.52 -14.37
C ASP A 53 -24.23 -45.74 -13.37
N SER A 54 -23.66 -45.13 -12.33
CA SER A 54 -24.39 -44.43 -11.26
C SER A 54 -24.22 -42.90 -11.31
N GLY A 55 -25.33 -42.16 -11.17
CA GLY A 55 -25.36 -40.69 -11.30
C GLY A 55 -24.50 -39.94 -10.27
N ASN A 56 -24.37 -40.47 -9.05
CA ASN A 56 -23.57 -39.84 -7.99
C ASN A 56 -22.06 -39.92 -8.26
N GLN A 57 -21.59 -40.97 -8.94
CA GLN A 57 -20.18 -41.11 -9.29
C GLN A 57 -19.78 -40.20 -10.46
N ARG A 58 -20.72 -39.93 -11.38
CA ARG A 58 -20.53 -38.91 -12.44
C ARG A 58 -20.44 -37.52 -11.83
N HIS A 59 -21.39 -37.16 -10.96
CA HIS A 59 -21.34 -35.89 -10.23
C HIS A 59 -20.04 -35.70 -9.41
N TRP A 60 -19.52 -36.77 -8.79
CA TRP A 60 -18.24 -36.71 -8.08
C TRP A 60 -17.03 -36.57 -9.02
N LEU A 61 -17.06 -37.22 -10.18
CA LEU A 61 -16.06 -37.04 -11.25
C LEU A 61 -16.10 -35.61 -11.81
N ASP A 62 -17.28 -35.03 -11.97
CA ASP A 62 -17.48 -33.66 -12.43
C ASP A 62 -16.96 -32.65 -11.39
N GLN A 63 -17.16 -32.89 -10.10
CA GLN A 63 -16.50 -32.14 -9.02
C GLN A 63 -14.97 -32.28 -9.05
N LEU A 64 -14.43 -33.46 -9.33
CA LEU A 64 -12.99 -33.69 -9.47
C LEU A 64 -12.40 -33.02 -10.73
N ARG A 65 -13.20 -32.85 -11.78
CA ARG A 65 -12.86 -32.08 -13.00
C ARG A 65 -12.96 -30.57 -12.78
N GLY A 66 -13.69 -30.13 -11.77
CA GLY A 66 -13.92 -28.71 -11.48
C GLY A 66 -15.12 -28.19 -12.25
N GLU A 67 -16.28 -28.79 -11.98
CA GLU A 67 -17.58 -28.44 -12.57
C GLU A 67 -17.84 -26.92 -12.59
N ARG A 68 -18.54 -26.49 -13.65
CA ARG A 68 -18.77 -25.11 -14.10
C ARG A 68 -18.97 -24.11 -12.96
N SER A 69 -18.04 -23.17 -12.82
CA SER A 69 -18.24 -21.99 -11.97
C SER A 69 -18.66 -20.80 -12.84
N GLY A 70 -19.96 -20.68 -13.09
CA GLY A 70 -20.56 -19.48 -13.71
C GLY A 70 -20.14 -19.24 -15.16
N THR A 71 -19.77 -17.99 -15.45
CA THR A 71 -19.60 -17.37 -16.78
C THR A 71 -18.27 -17.68 -17.48
N VAL A 72 -17.55 -18.73 -17.07
CA VAL A 72 -16.25 -19.14 -17.66
C VAL A 72 -16.25 -20.65 -17.91
N ASN A 73 -15.90 -21.05 -19.13
CA ASN A 73 -15.86 -22.45 -19.54
C ASN A 73 -14.42 -22.99 -19.55
N PHE A 74 -14.07 -23.75 -18.52
CA PHE A 74 -12.79 -24.46 -18.43
C PHE A 74 -12.92 -25.96 -18.70
N ASP A 75 -14.06 -26.42 -19.23
CA ASP A 75 -14.32 -27.84 -19.43
C ASP A 75 -13.27 -28.46 -20.37
N GLY A 76 -12.72 -29.59 -19.97
CA GLY A 76 -11.65 -30.28 -20.70
C GLY A 76 -10.25 -29.66 -20.65
N LEU A 77 -10.04 -28.53 -19.97
CA LEU A 77 -8.70 -27.91 -19.84
C LEU A 77 -8.00 -28.31 -18.53
N SER A 78 -6.71 -28.66 -18.61
CA SER A 78 -5.92 -28.84 -17.40
C SER A 78 -5.58 -27.49 -16.76
N PRO A 79 -5.29 -27.43 -15.44
CA PRO A 79 -4.80 -26.20 -14.80
C PRO A 79 -3.56 -25.60 -15.47
N GLY A 80 -2.70 -26.45 -16.06
CA GLY A 80 -1.57 -26.02 -16.88
C GLY A 80 -2.00 -25.31 -18.16
N ASP A 81 -3.01 -25.84 -18.87
CA ASP A 81 -3.55 -25.23 -20.08
C ASP A 81 -4.24 -23.90 -19.78
N ILE A 82 -5.01 -23.82 -18.69
CA ILE A 82 -5.64 -22.59 -18.22
C ILE A 82 -4.58 -21.52 -17.94
N ARG A 83 -3.50 -21.88 -17.25
CA ARG A 83 -2.40 -20.94 -16.97
C ARG A 83 -1.68 -20.51 -18.25
N ALA A 84 -1.48 -21.41 -19.21
CA ALA A 84 -0.89 -21.08 -20.51
C ALA A 84 -1.77 -20.09 -21.30
N GLN A 85 -3.10 -20.30 -21.32
CA GLN A 85 -4.05 -19.37 -21.94
C GLN A 85 -4.06 -18.01 -21.24
N CYS A 86 -4.01 -17.99 -19.90
CA CYS A 86 -3.88 -16.75 -19.12
C CYS A 86 -2.56 -16.01 -19.44
N ALA A 87 -1.45 -16.73 -19.63
CA ALA A 87 -0.18 -16.14 -20.01
C ALA A 87 -0.24 -15.49 -21.40
N LEU A 88 -0.93 -16.11 -22.38
CA LEU A 88 -1.17 -15.52 -23.69
C LEU A 88 -2.00 -14.23 -23.60
N ILE A 89 -3.04 -14.21 -22.75
CA ILE A 89 -3.85 -13.01 -22.50
C ILE A 89 -2.99 -11.89 -21.89
N THR A 90 -2.18 -12.18 -20.86
CA THR A 90 -1.30 -11.19 -20.24
C THR A 90 -0.22 -10.69 -21.22
N GLN A 91 0.28 -11.55 -22.10
CA GLN A 91 1.21 -11.15 -23.15
C GLN A 91 0.53 -10.26 -24.21
N ALA A 92 -0.71 -10.55 -24.57
CA ALA A 92 -1.49 -9.72 -25.48
C ALA A 92 -1.73 -8.32 -24.91
N VAL A 93 -1.99 -8.21 -23.60
CA VAL A 93 -2.06 -6.93 -22.87
C VAL A 93 -0.75 -6.15 -22.98
N LYS A 94 0.41 -6.81 -22.86
CA LYS A 94 1.72 -6.15 -22.92
C LYS A 94 2.11 -5.68 -24.32
N THR A 95 1.65 -6.37 -25.37
CA THR A 95 2.10 -6.18 -26.76
C THR A 95 1.14 -5.38 -27.64
N ASN A 96 -0.17 -5.49 -27.41
CA ASN A 96 -1.19 -4.87 -28.26
C ASN A 96 -1.76 -3.56 -27.71
N LEU A 97 -1.45 -3.22 -26.45
CA LEU A 97 -1.95 -2.00 -25.83
C LEU A 97 -0.89 -0.89 -25.75
N PRO A 98 -1.29 0.37 -25.97
CA PRO A 98 -0.50 1.52 -25.56
C PRO A 98 -0.22 1.51 -24.06
N GLU A 99 0.90 2.12 -23.64
CA GLU A 99 1.36 2.07 -22.25
C GLU A 99 0.32 2.58 -21.25
N ILE A 100 -0.38 3.66 -21.59
CA ILE A 100 -1.38 4.28 -20.70
C ILE A 100 -2.56 3.32 -20.46
N GLU A 101 -3.05 2.65 -21.49
CA GLU A 101 -4.13 1.68 -21.41
C GLU A 101 -3.67 0.43 -20.63
N ARG A 102 -2.43 -0.03 -20.89
CA ARG A 102 -1.79 -1.14 -20.15
C ARG A 102 -1.65 -0.83 -18.66
N TRP A 103 -1.18 0.37 -18.30
CA TRP A 103 -1.03 0.78 -16.90
C TRP A 103 -2.37 0.80 -16.16
N VAL A 104 -3.48 1.14 -16.82
CA VAL A 104 -4.82 1.05 -16.18
C VAL A 104 -5.14 -0.39 -15.80
N LEU A 105 -4.92 -1.35 -16.71
CA LEU A 105 -5.20 -2.76 -16.44
C LEU A 105 -4.26 -3.33 -15.36
N GLN A 106 -2.97 -3.00 -15.43
CA GLN A 106 -1.97 -3.41 -14.42
C GLN A 106 -2.26 -2.76 -13.05
N ALA A 107 -2.64 -1.49 -13.01
CA ALA A 107 -3.00 -0.81 -11.76
C ALA A 107 -4.28 -1.38 -11.14
N LYS A 108 -5.24 -1.82 -11.96
CA LYS A 108 -6.52 -2.37 -11.51
C LYS A 108 -6.42 -3.82 -11.06
N TYR A 109 -5.74 -4.67 -11.84
CA TYR A 109 -5.71 -6.11 -11.65
C TYR A 109 -4.36 -6.66 -11.15
N GLY A 110 -3.32 -5.83 -11.11
CA GLY A 110 -2.02 -6.22 -10.58
C GLY A 110 -2.07 -6.60 -9.10
N GLU A 111 -1.08 -7.40 -8.70
CA GLU A 111 -0.98 -7.95 -7.36
C GLU A 111 -0.95 -6.89 -6.26
N THR A 112 -1.55 -7.24 -5.13
CA THR A 112 -1.37 -6.50 -3.88
C THR A 112 -0.58 -7.40 -2.96
N GLU A 113 0.68 -7.03 -2.73
CA GLU A 113 1.58 -7.74 -1.84
C GLU A 113 1.28 -7.37 -0.38
N PHE A 114 1.77 -8.18 0.54
CA PHE A 114 1.72 -7.92 1.96
C PHE A 114 3.14 -7.79 2.49
N GLU A 115 3.42 -6.70 3.18
CA GLU A 115 4.64 -6.55 3.95
C GLU A 115 4.30 -6.78 5.43
N ASP A 116 4.94 -7.78 6.04
CA ASP A 116 4.88 -7.96 7.48
C ASP A 116 5.71 -6.86 8.14
N ILE A 117 5.04 -5.87 8.73
CA ILE A 117 5.73 -4.84 9.49
C ILE A 117 5.73 -5.24 10.97
N PRO A 118 6.88 -5.17 11.66
CA PRO A 118 6.94 -5.42 13.10
C PRO A 118 5.89 -4.56 13.82
N ALA A 119 5.03 -5.20 14.59
CA ALA A 119 3.97 -4.49 15.31
C ALA A 119 4.59 -3.52 16.34
N ASP A 120 4.31 -2.22 16.17
CA ASP A 120 4.36 -1.09 17.11
C ASP A 120 5.50 -0.95 18.16
N SER A 121 6.52 -1.81 18.20
CA SER A 121 7.64 -1.73 19.14
C SER A 121 8.48 -0.46 18.96
N VAL A 122 8.56 0.05 17.73
CA VAL A 122 9.28 1.29 17.42
C VAL A 122 8.49 2.50 17.89
N SER A 123 7.16 2.51 17.73
CA SER A 123 6.35 3.63 18.21
C SER A 123 6.28 3.65 19.73
N ASP A 124 6.16 2.49 20.36
CA ASP A 124 6.18 2.37 21.82
C ASP A 124 7.55 2.77 22.39
N ALA A 125 8.65 2.32 21.78
CA ALA A 125 9.99 2.74 22.17
C ALA A 125 10.22 4.25 21.97
N LEU A 126 9.70 4.84 20.89
CA LEU A 126 9.79 6.29 20.65
C LEU A 126 8.93 7.09 21.64
N ASN A 127 7.76 6.58 22.01
CA ASN A 127 6.91 7.19 23.04
C ASN A 127 7.57 7.13 24.42
N VAL A 128 8.22 6.00 24.78
CA VAL A 128 9.02 5.87 26.00
C VAL A 128 10.19 6.84 25.99
N ALA A 129 10.94 6.92 24.88
CA ALA A 129 12.06 7.85 24.73
C ALA A 129 11.62 9.32 24.81
N LEU A 130 10.44 9.66 24.29
CA LEU A 130 9.86 11.00 24.42
C LEU A 130 9.50 11.30 25.89
N ALA A 131 8.86 10.37 26.59
CA ALA A 131 8.52 10.54 27.99
C ALA A 131 9.77 10.72 28.88
N GLU A 132 10.83 9.94 28.63
CA GLU A 132 12.12 10.09 29.31
C GLU A 132 12.77 11.45 29.03
N ALA A 133 12.72 11.93 27.78
CA ALA A 133 13.25 13.23 27.40
C ALA A 133 12.48 14.38 28.07
N GLU A 134 11.15 14.28 28.14
CA GLU A 134 10.30 15.28 28.80
C GLU A 134 10.54 15.33 30.32
N THR A 135 10.73 14.18 30.98
CA THR A 135 11.14 14.14 32.39
C THR A 135 12.50 14.81 32.59
N LYS A 136 13.51 14.50 31.76
CA LYS A 136 14.83 15.15 31.83
C LYS A 136 14.76 16.67 31.64
N ALA A 137 13.93 17.15 30.71
CA ALA A 137 13.74 18.58 30.50
C ALA A 137 13.08 19.27 31.71
N ARG A 138 12.12 18.59 32.36
CA ARG A 138 11.49 19.08 33.59
C ARG A 138 12.49 19.17 34.74
N ASP A 139 13.28 18.12 34.98
CA ASP A 139 14.31 18.09 36.01
C ASP A 139 15.37 19.18 35.77
N ALA A 140 15.77 19.40 34.50
CA ALA A 140 16.69 20.46 34.12
C ALA A 140 16.10 21.87 34.38
N CYS A 141 14.82 22.08 34.11
CA CYS A 141 14.13 23.34 34.41
C CYS A 141 14.10 23.63 35.92
N ASP A 142 13.78 22.61 36.73
CA ASP A 142 13.82 22.72 38.19
C ASP A 142 15.24 23.02 38.70
N HIS A 143 16.26 22.41 38.10
CA HIS A 143 17.66 22.70 38.41
C HIS A 143 18.05 24.13 38.07
N VAL A 144 17.68 24.65 36.89
CA VAL A 144 17.88 26.06 36.52
C VAL A 144 17.18 26.99 37.50
N ALA A 145 15.97 26.66 37.94
CA ALA A 145 15.25 27.46 38.94
C ALA A 145 15.98 27.50 40.30
N GLN A 146 16.59 26.40 40.73
CA GLN A 146 17.41 26.34 41.94
C GLN A 146 18.70 27.15 41.80
N GLU A 147 19.43 26.98 40.69
CA GLU A 147 20.68 27.72 40.43
C GLU A 147 20.42 29.23 40.25
N ARG A 148 19.28 29.61 39.68
CA ARG A 148 18.86 31.01 39.60
C ARG A 148 18.66 31.63 40.98
N LYS A 149 18.07 30.89 41.94
CA LYS A 149 17.92 31.36 43.33
C LYS A 149 19.29 31.51 44.01
N ARG A 150 20.22 30.56 43.80
CA ARG A 150 21.59 30.62 44.33
C ARG A 150 22.36 31.81 43.76
N PHE A 151 22.27 32.02 42.45
CA PHE A 151 22.89 33.15 41.77
C PHE A 151 22.29 34.48 42.24
N ALA A 152 20.97 34.58 42.37
CA ALA A 152 20.31 35.77 42.91
C ALA A 152 20.76 36.08 44.35
N ALA A 153 20.86 35.07 45.22
CA ALA A 153 21.35 35.23 46.59
C ALA A 153 22.82 35.68 46.64
N ALA A 154 23.66 35.22 45.70
CA ALA A 154 25.04 35.69 45.55
C ALA A 154 25.13 37.14 45.03
N CYS A 155 24.13 37.60 44.27
CA CYS A 155 24.02 38.96 43.73
C CYS A 155 23.40 39.97 44.70
N ASP A 156 22.58 39.54 45.66
CA ASP A 156 21.88 40.41 46.62
C ASP A 156 22.79 40.94 47.75
N VAL A 157 24.11 40.77 47.60
CA VAL A 157 25.10 41.40 48.47
C VAL A 157 25.22 42.88 48.08
N PRO A 158 24.94 43.85 48.97
CA PRO A 158 25.02 45.27 48.65
C PRO A 158 26.42 45.65 48.15
N TRP A 159 26.50 46.25 46.96
CA TRP A 159 27.76 46.78 46.38
C TRP A 159 28.55 47.68 47.34
N ILE A 160 27.85 48.39 48.24
CA ILE A 160 28.45 49.29 49.24
C ILE A 160 29.19 48.52 50.36
N ALA A 161 28.80 47.26 50.65
CA ALA A 161 29.49 46.40 51.62
C ALA A 161 30.82 45.83 51.07
N LEU A 162 30.94 45.69 49.73
CA LEU A 162 32.15 45.22 49.06
C LEU A 162 33.32 46.22 49.15
N THR A 163 33.04 47.52 49.30
CA THR A 163 34.09 48.55 49.33
C THR A 163 34.71 48.82 50.71
N ARG A 164 34.14 48.31 51.81
CA ARG A 164 34.69 48.56 53.17
C ARG A 164 34.97 47.32 54.02
N ALA A 165 34.47 46.15 53.66
CA ALA A 165 34.85 44.89 54.28
C ALA A 165 34.52 43.73 53.32
N ALA A 166 35.27 43.61 52.23
CA ALA A 166 35.18 42.41 51.39
C ALA A 166 35.52 41.20 52.27
N ARG A 167 34.54 40.33 52.55
CA ARG A 167 34.82 39.03 53.15
C ARG A 167 35.75 38.28 52.18
N PRO A 168 36.91 37.78 52.61
CA PRO A 168 37.74 36.94 51.76
C PRO A 168 36.94 35.69 51.36
N GLY A 169 36.53 35.60 50.08
CA GLY A 169 35.74 34.48 49.54
C GLY A 169 34.60 34.87 48.58
N GLN A 170 34.06 36.10 48.67
CA GLN A 170 32.92 36.54 47.85
C GLN A 170 33.10 36.45 46.31
N PRO A 171 34.27 36.77 45.75
CA PRO A 171 34.50 36.60 44.31
C PRO A 171 34.43 35.13 43.87
N ALA A 172 34.87 34.19 44.73
CA ALA A 172 34.85 32.77 44.43
C ALA A 172 33.42 32.19 44.48
N GLU A 173 32.62 32.62 45.46
CA GLU A 173 31.20 32.22 45.59
C GLU A 173 30.37 32.71 44.39
N PHE A 174 30.54 33.97 43.98
CA PHE A 174 29.86 34.51 42.80
C PHE A 174 30.24 33.78 41.51
N GLN A 175 31.53 33.52 41.29
CA GLN A 175 32.00 32.79 40.11
C GLN A 175 31.50 31.34 40.10
N THR A 176 31.45 30.70 41.26
CA THR A 176 30.88 29.35 41.41
C THR A 176 29.39 29.33 41.08
N ALA A 177 28.61 30.28 41.62
CA ALA A 177 27.18 30.40 41.33
C ALA A 177 26.90 30.74 39.85
N ARG A 178 27.72 31.60 39.24
CA ARG A 178 27.64 31.93 37.81
C ARG A 178 27.93 30.70 36.94
N ALA A 179 28.97 29.94 37.27
CA ALA A 179 29.33 28.71 36.56
C ALA A 179 28.22 27.65 36.70
N GLY A 180 27.66 27.48 37.91
CA GLY A 180 26.53 26.58 38.17
C GLY A 180 25.29 26.95 37.35
N PHE A 181 24.91 28.23 37.33
CA PHE A 181 23.79 28.71 36.51
C PHE A 181 24.04 28.53 35.01
N SER A 182 25.27 28.80 34.53
CA SER A 182 25.63 28.58 33.13
C SER A 182 25.54 27.10 32.73
N ALA A 183 26.05 26.21 33.57
CA ALA A 183 25.99 24.76 33.34
C ALA A 183 24.55 24.23 33.33
N ALA A 184 23.71 24.71 34.26
CA ALA A 184 22.29 24.34 34.31
C ALA A 184 21.54 24.77 33.04
N ASN A 185 21.81 25.97 32.51
CA ASN A 185 21.21 26.43 31.26
C ASN A 185 21.65 25.59 30.05
N HIS A 186 22.92 25.18 30.00
CA HIS A 186 23.39 24.26 28.96
C HIS A 186 22.69 22.89 29.02
N ALA A 187 22.55 22.32 30.23
CA ALA A 187 21.85 21.06 30.42
C ALA A 187 20.36 21.14 30.00
N LEU A 188 19.70 22.27 30.27
CA LEU A 188 18.33 22.51 29.80
C LEU A 188 18.25 22.55 28.28
N ALA A 189 19.16 23.28 27.62
CA ALA A 189 19.19 23.35 26.15
C ALA A 189 19.43 21.97 25.49
N GLU A 190 20.30 21.14 26.07
CA GLU A 190 20.51 19.76 25.62
C GLU A 190 19.23 18.91 25.78
N ALA A 191 18.57 18.99 26.93
CA ALA A 191 17.33 18.25 27.19
C ALA A 191 16.19 18.67 26.24
N GLU A 192 16.03 19.97 25.99
CA GLU A 192 15.07 20.50 25.01
C GLU A 192 15.38 20.02 23.59
N SER A 193 16.66 19.97 23.21
CA SER A 193 17.09 19.41 21.92
C SER A 193 16.75 17.91 21.81
N MET A 194 16.89 17.13 22.89
CA MET A 194 16.50 15.72 22.91
C MET A 194 14.99 15.54 22.74
N VAL A 195 14.17 16.35 23.42
CA VAL A 195 12.71 16.35 23.24
C VAL A 195 12.35 16.65 21.79
N GLN A 196 12.97 17.67 21.19
CA GLN A 196 12.71 18.04 19.80
C GLN A 196 13.10 16.92 18.83
N ALA A 197 14.25 16.28 19.05
CA ALA A 197 14.69 15.14 18.23
C ALA A 197 13.73 13.94 18.34
N ALA A 198 13.28 13.62 19.56
CA ALA A 198 12.31 12.55 19.80
C ALA A 198 10.95 12.84 19.13
N ARG A 199 10.47 14.10 19.20
CA ARG A 199 9.24 14.53 18.51
C ARG A 199 9.35 14.42 17.00
N VAL A 200 10.45 14.88 16.41
CA VAL A 200 10.70 14.75 14.97
C VAL A 200 10.77 13.28 14.55
N ALA A 201 11.37 12.41 15.37
CA ALA A 201 11.41 10.97 15.11
C ALA A 201 10.01 10.34 15.18
N LEU A 202 9.19 10.73 16.17
CA LEU A 202 7.81 10.29 16.32
C LEU A 202 6.92 10.77 15.17
N ASP A 203 7.07 12.03 14.74
CA ASP A 203 6.34 12.58 13.59
C ASP A 203 6.72 11.87 12.28
N ARG A 204 7.99 11.52 12.09
CA ARG A 204 8.45 10.69 10.95
C ARG A 204 7.95 9.25 11.04
N ALA A 205 7.77 8.72 12.24
CA ALA A 205 7.18 7.40 12.47
C ALA A 205 5.66 7.39 12.24
N GLY A 206 4.97 8.45 12.68
CA GLY A 206 3.53 8.66 12.62
C GLY A 206 3.01 9.33 11.35
N ALA A 207 3.89 9.79 10.45
CA ALA A 207 3.52 10.20 9.10
C ALA A 207 2.64 9.10 8.47
N PRO A 208 1.56 9.44 7.75
CA PRO A 208 0.53 8.48 7.36
C PRO A 208 1.15 7.35 6.53
N ARG A 209 1.26 6.18 7.16
CA ARG A 209 1.61 4.94 6.50
C ARG A 209 0.30 4.22 6.21
N LEU A 210 0.15 3.70 4.98
CA LEU A 210 -0.94 2.79 4.60
C LEU A 210 -0.95 1.61 5.58
N GLY A 211 -1.76 1.69 6.63
CA GLY A 211 -1.86 0.71 7.69
C GLY A 211 -3.31 0.42 8.02
N ASP A 212 -3.63 -0.87 8.13
CA ASP A 212 -4.97 -1.40 8.34
C ASP A 212 -5.48 -1.04 9.75
N ARG A 213 -6.57 -0.27 9.89
CA ARG A 213 -7.23 0.05 11.18
C ARG A 213 -8.11 -1.10 11.73
N GLY A 214 -7.91 -2.34 11.27
CA GLY A 214 -8.54 -3.50 11.90
C GLY A 214 -7.99 -3.80 13.30
N PRO A 215 -8.80 -4.34 14.23
CA PRO A 215 -8.30 -4.89 15.48
C PRO A 215 -7.33 -6.04 15.16
N ALA A 216 -6.10 -5.93 15.65
CA ALA A 216 -5.12 -6.99 15.50
C ALA A 216 -5.61 -8.26 16.22
N PRO A 217 -5.48 -9.46 15.62
CA PRO A 217 -5.72 -10.68 16.35
C PRO A 217 -4.75 -10.76 17.53
N VAL A 218 -5.29 -11.09 18.70
CA VAL A 218 -4.53 -11.22 19.95
C VAL A 218 -3.42 -12.27 19.72
N GLY A 219 -2.16 -11.82 19.70
CA GLY A 219 -0.98 -12.68 19.50
C GLY A 219 -0.21 -12.54 18.18
N ALA A 220 -0.59 -11.64 17.27
CA ALA A 220 0.18 -11.39 16.05
C ALA A 220 1.40 -10.48 16.30
N VAL A 221 2.60 -11.01 16.03
CA VAL A 221 3.91 -10.31 16.15
C VAL A 221 4.18 -9.34 14.99
N SER A 222 3.45 -9.48 13.87
CA SER A 222 3.52 -8.58 12.71
C SER A 222 2.14 -8.04 12.34
N ARG A 223 2.07 -6.76 11.99
CA ARG A 223 0.89 -6.16 11.34
C ARG A 223 1.12 -6.22 9.84
N ARG A 224 0.34 -7.04 9.13
CA ARG A 224 0.38 -7.09 7.66
C ARG A 224 -0.03 -5.73 7.10
N ARG A 225 0.89 -5.06 6.41
CA ARG A 225 0.60 -3.86 5.64
C ARG A 225 0.43 -4.23 4.19
N TRP A 226 -0.53 -3.60 3.55
CA TRP A 226 -0.79 -3.79 2.14
C TRP A 226 0.22 -2.95 1.36
N ALA A 227 1.05 -3.62 0.58
CA ALA A 227 1.94 -2.99 -0.39
C ALA A 227 1.40 -3.26 -1.79
N PHE A 228 1.55 -2.29 -2.69
CA PHE A 228 1.34 -2.57 -4.10
C PHE A 228 2.58 -3.29 -4.64
N SER A 229 2.40 -4.27 -5.52
CA SER A 229 3.55 -4.87 -6.20
C SER A 229 4.35 -3.83 -6.98
N ALA A 230 5.62 -4.10 -7.26
CA ALA A 230 6.49 -3.16 -7.99
C ALA A 230 5.90 -2.76 -9.35
N GLU A 231 5.37 -3.72 -10.12
CA GLU A 231 4.71 -3.46 -11.41
C GLU A 231 3.48 -2.55 -11.26
N ARG A 232 2.74 -2.71 -10.15
CA ARG A 232 1.56 -1.90 -9.86
C ARG A 232 1.93 -0.48 -9.45
N ILE A 233 3.00 -0.31 -8.67
CA ILE A 233 3.54 1.01 -8.32
C ILE A 233 4.01 1.74 -9.58
N GLU A 234 4.74 1.05 -10.46
CA GLU A 234 5.19 1.60 -11.73
C GLU A 234 4.00 2.05 -12.61
N SER A 235 2.96 1.23 -12.67
CA SER A 235 1.73 1.56 -13.41
C SER A 235 1.00 2.77 -12.83
N ILE A 236 0.87 2.85 -11.50
CA ILE A 236 0.27 4.00 -10.82
C ILE A 236 1.09 5.26 -11.10
N LYS A 237 2.42 5.17 -11.07
CA LYS A 237 3.32 6.29 -11.35
C LYS A 237 3.21 6.75 -12.80
N GLY A 238 3.22 5.84 -13.77
CA GLY A 238 3.04 6.17 -15.19
C GLY A 238 1.70 6.88 -15.44
N LEU A 239 0.62 6.41 -14.80
CA LEU A 239 -0.68 7.10 -14.86
C LEU A 239 -0.64 8.48 -14.20
N SER A 240 0.08 8.62 -13.10
CA SER A 240 0.24 9.89 -12.39
C SER A 240 0.95 10.93 -13.27
N ASP A 241 2.05 10.54 -13.90
CA ASP A 241 2.82 11.38 -14.82
C ASP A 241 1.95 11.78 -16.03
N TRP A 242 1.11 10.88 -16.54
CA TRP A 242 0.15 11.19 -17.61
C TRP A 242 -0.95 12.17 -17.17
N PHE A 243 -1.43 12.07 -15.93
CA PHE A 243 -2.44 12.99 -15.37
C PHE A 243 -1.86 14.34 -14.92
N ALA A 244 -0.56 14.41 -14.59
CA ALA A 244 0.07 15.61 -14.03
C ALA A 244 -0.17 16.89 -14.87
N PRO A 245 -0.04 16.89 -16.21
CA PRO A 245 -0.33 18.05 -17.04
C PRO A 245 -1.80 18.53 -16.95
N MET A 246 -2.74 17.64 -16.61
CA MET A 246 -4.16 17.96 -16.49
C MET A 246 -4.52 18.66 -15.18
N PHE A 247 -3.62 18.59 -14.19
CA PHE A 247 -3.83 19.10 -12.83
C PHE A 247 -2.63 19.93 -12.34
N PRO A 248 -2.27 21.04 -13.00
CA PRO A 248 -1.06 21.81 -12.70
C PRO A 248 -1.02 22.43 -11.28
N ARG A 249 -2.17 22.48 -10.60
CA ARG A 249 -2.32 23.02 -9.24
C ARG A 249 -2.31 21.95 -8.15
N ILE A 250 -2.21 20.67 -8.51
CA ILE A 250 -2.14 19.55 -7.57
C ILE A 250 -0.69 19.08 -7.52
N LYS A 251 -0.16 18.88 -6.32
CA LYS A 251 1.21 18.36 -6.15
C LYS A 251 1.30 16.94 -6.75
N PRO A 252 2.38 16.57 -7.46
CA PRO A 252 2.51 15.26 -8.10
C PRO A 252 2.27 14.09 -7.14
N LEU A 253 2.86 14.14 -5.94
CA LEU A 253 2.69 13.09 -4.94
C LEU A 253 1.22 12.94 -4.47
N ALA A 254 0.42 14.02 -4.51
CA ALA A 254 -0.99 13.93 -4.19
C ALA A 254 -1.78 13.20 -5.31
N ILE A 255 -1.34 13.31 -6.57
CA ILE A 255 -1.91 12.56 -7.70
C ILE A 255 -1.62 11.05 -7.52
N ASP A 256 -0.40 10.70 -7.11
CA ASP A 256 -0.03 9.31 -6.78
C ASP A 256 -0.97 8.74 -5.70
N CYS A 257 -1.16 9.47 -4.60
CA CYS A 257 -2.04 9.05 -3.52
C CYS A 257 -3.51 8.94 -3.97
N MET A 258 -3.97 9.84 -4.85
CA MET A 258 -5.32 9.78 -5.40
C MET A 258 -5.52 8.54 -6.28
N LEU A 259 -4.56 8.20 -7.15
CA LEU A 259 -4.61 7.00 -7.98
C LEU A 259 -4.51 5.72 -7.14
N GLY A 260 -3.57 5.67 -6.20
CA GLY A 260 -3.44 4.56 -5.26
C GLY A 260 -4.76 4.30 -4.53
N ARG A 261 -5.46 5.35 -4.08
CA ARG A 261 -6.81 5.23 -3.48
C ARG A 261 -7.85 4.67 -4.45
N MET A 262 -7.81 5.04 -5.74
CA MET A 262 -8.79 4.57 -6.72
C MET A 262 -8.64 3.09 -7.05
N PHE A 263 -7.41 2.58 -7.06
CA PHE A 263 -7.12 1.19 -7.39
C PHE A 263 -7.10 0.27 -6.17
N ALA A 264 -6.92 0.81 -4.96
CA ALA A 264 -7.00 0.01 -3.76
C ALA A 264 -8.42 -0.38 -3.37
N ASN A 265 -8.52 -1.43 -2.56
CA ASN A 265 -9.77 -1.78 -1.90
C ASN A 265 -10.14 -0.68 -0.88
N HIS A 266 -11.18 0.09 -1.19
CA HIS A 266 -11.68 1.23 -0.42
C HIS A 266 -12.04 0.91 1.04
N LYS A 267 -12.27 -0.36 1.38
CA LYS A 267 -12.47 -0.79 2.78
C LYS A 267 -11.17 -0.78 3.60
N LYS A 268 -10.01 -0.72 2.94
CA LYS A 268 -8.68 -0.91 3.56
C LYS A 268 -7.79 0.33 3.48
N LEU A 269 -8.07 1.28 2.57
CA LEU A 269 -7.36 2.55 2.49
C LEU A 269 -8.26 3.73 2.90
N ASP A 270 -7.98 4.28 4.07
CA ASP A 270 -8.75 5.36 4.72
C ASP A 270 -8.21 6.76 4.38
N ILE A 271 -7.73 6.99 3.15
CA ILE A 271 -7.25 8.32 2.71
C ILE A 271 -8.43 9.09 2.12
N SER A 272 -8.97 10.05 2.86
CA SER A 272 -10.03 10.93 2.39
C SER A 272 -9.48 12.13 1.60
N SER A 273 -10.34 12.78 0.81
CA SER A 273 -9.97 14.05 0.14
C SER A 273 -9.68 15.18 1.14
N ARG A 274 -10.14 15.06 2.39
CA ARG A 274 -9.81 16.00 3.47
C ARG A 274 -8.40 15.75 3.98
N ASP A 275 -8.00 14.48 4.13
CA ASP A 275 -6.64 14.12 4.53
C ASP A 275 -5.62 14.57 3.49
N LEU A 276 -5.94 14.43 2.20
CA LEU A 276 -5.11 14.97 1.12
C LEU A 276 -4.96 16.49 1.22
N ALA A 277 -6.04 17.22 1.51
CA ALA A 277 -5.97 18.67 1.69
C ALA A 277 -5.16 19.08 2.93
N GLN A 278 -5.26 18.31 4.02
CA GLN A 278 -4.47 18.54 5.23
C GLN A 278 -2.98 18.30 5.00
N GLN A 279 -2.62 17.24 4.27
CA GLN A 279 -1.22 16.84 4.05
C GLN A 279 -0.54 17.64 2.94
N PHE A 280 -1.23 17.84 1.82
CA PHE A 280 -0.66 18.46 0.63
C PHE A 280 -1.04 19.93 0.46
N GLY A 281 -1.96 20.43 1.28
CA GLY A 281 -2.53 21.78 1.19
C GLY A 281 -3.67 21.87 0.18
N GLY A 282 -4.28 23.05 0.07
CA GLY A 282 -5.37 23.32 -0.87
C GLY A 282 -6.76 22.96 -0.34
N ASN A 283 -7.78 22.99 -1.21
CA ASN A 283 -9.17 22.74 -0.83
C ASN A 283 -9.56 21.27 -1.09
N HIS A 284 -10.15 20.59 -0.11
CA HIS A 284 -10.66 19.21 -0.27
C HIS A 284 -11.57 19.03 -1.50
N THR A 285 -12.35 20.06 -1.88
CA THR A 285 -13.22 20.03 -3.07
C THR A 285 -12.40 19.95 -4.38
N GLN A 286 -11.20 20.52 -4.41
CA GLN A 286 -10.29 20.41 -5.56
C GLN A 286 -9.88 18.96 -5.79
N TYR A 287 -9.45 18.25 -4.74
CA TYR A 287 -9.11 16.84 -4.79
C TYR A 287 -10.31 15.96 -5.15
N LEU A 288 -11.51 16.29 -4.66
CA LEU A 288 -12.74 15.58 -5.01
C LEU A 288 -13.06 15.69 -6.51
N ARG A 289 -13.03 16.91 -7.06
CA ARG A 289 -13.27 17.16 -8.49
C ARG A 289 -12.24 16.49 -9.37
N ALA A 290 -10.96 16.60 -9.02
CA ALA A 290 -9.88 15.94 -9.74
C ALA A 290 -10.05 14.41 -9.71
N SER A 291 -10.43 13.84 -8.56
CA SER A 291 -10.68 12.40 -8.43
C SER A 291 -11.79 11.92 -9.37
N TRP A 292 -12.88 12.68 -9.48
CA TRP A 292 -13.98 12.33 -10.37
C TRP A 292 -13.54 12.39 -11.84
N LYS A 293 -12.80 13.43 -12.23
CA LYS A 293 -12.24 13.55 -13.58
C LYS A 293 -11.30 12.38 -13.91
N MET A 294 -10.39 12.02 -13.01
CA MET A 294 -9.49 10.88 -13.18
C MET A 294 -10.25 9.57 -13.35
N LYS A 295 -11.28 9.31 -12.52
CA LYS A 295 -12.13 8.11 -12.66
C LYS A 295 -12.79 8.01 -14.03
N ASN A 296 -13.27 9.12 -14.59
CA ASN A 296 -13.88 9.10 -15.91
C ASN A 296 -12.84 8.78 -17.01
N HIS A 297 -11.65 9.37 -16.94
CA HIS A 297 -10.57 9.04 -17.88
C HIS A 297 -10.14 7.58 -17.75
N ILE A 298 -9.99 7.05 -16.53
CA ILE A 298 -9.66 5.64 -16.30
C ILE A 298 -10.69 4.71 -16.92
N ARG A 299 -12.00 5.00 -16.77
CA ARG A 299 -13.07 4.22 -17.39
C ARG A 299 -12.99 4.21 -18.92
N ILE A 300 -12.68 5.35 -19.53
CA ILE A 300 -12.53 5.46 -20.98
C ILE A 300 -11.30 4.66 -21.45
N LEU A 301 -10.18 4.79 -20.75
CA LEU A 301 -8.96 4.03 -21.05
C LEU A 301 -9.19 2.52 -20.91
N GLU A 302 -9.92 2.09 -19.88
CA GLU A 302 -10.30 0.69 -19.70
C GLU A 302 -11.18 0.19 -20.85
N ALA A 303 -12.21 0.94 -21.24
CA ALA A 303 -13.08 0.57 -22.36
C ALA A 303 -12.29 0.46 -23.68
N ASN A 304 -11.38 1.41 -23.92
CA ASN A 304 -10.50 1.37 -25.10
C ASN A 304 -9.58 0.15 -25.08
N ALA A 305 -8.99 -0.17 -23.91
CA ALA A 305 -8.12 -1.32 -23.76
C ALA A 305 -8.86 -2.63 -24.09
N VAL A 306 -10.07 -2.79 -23.55
CA VAL A 306 -10.92 -3.97 -23.81
C VAL A 306 -11.28 -4.05 -25.29
N ALA A 307 -11.73 -2.95 -25.91
CA ALA A 307 -12.09 -2.92 -27.33
C ALA A 307 -10.91 -3.24 -28.26
N ARG A 308 -9.67 -2.87 -27.90
CA ARG A 308 -8.47 -3.22 -28.68
C ARG A 308 -8.07 -4.69 -28.54
N LEU A 309 -8.31 -5.29 -27.38
CA LEU A 309 -7.96 -6.69 -27.12
C LEU A 309 -8.99 -7.66 -27.69
N GLU A 310 -10.26 -7.25 -27.79
CA GLU A 310 -11.36 -8.04 -28.30
C GLU A 310 -11.07 -8.76 -29.64
N PRO A 311 -10.61 -8.09 -30.71
CA PRO A 311 -10.31 -8.78 -31.98
C PRO A 311 -9.17 -9.80 -31.85
N VAL A 312 -8.20 -9.54 -30.96
CA VAL A 312 -7.10 -10.48 -30.69
C VAL A 312 -7.62 -11.72 -29.98
N PHE A 313 -8.53 -11.56 -29.01
CA PHE A 313 -9.12 -12.66 -28.27
C PHE A 313 -10.09 -13.49 -29.10
N ILE A 314 -10.87 -12.88 -29.99
CA ILE A 314 -11.71 -13.60 -30.97
C ILE A 314 -10.82 -14.46 -31.87
N LYS A 315 -9.74 -13.88 -32.42
CA LYS A 315 -8.79 -14.60 -33.28
C LYS A 315 -8.14 -15.81 -32.57
N HIS A 316 -7.93 -15.72 -31.26
CA HIS A 316 -7.35 -16.80 -30.47
C HIS A 316 -8.38 -17.77 -29.86
N GLY A 317 -9.68 -17.60 -30.15
CA GLY A 317 -10.73 -18.46 -29.62
C GLY A 317 -10.96 -18.32 -28.10
N VAL A 318 -10.47 -17.22 -27.51
CA VAL A 318 -10.58 -16.96 -26.07
C VAL A 318 -11.99 -16.47 -25.72
N ILE A 319 -12.60 -15.69 -26.62
CA ILE A 319 -13.97 -15.17 -26.52
C ILE A 319 -14.75 -15.49 -27.80
N ALA A 320 -16.07 -15.60 -27.69
CA ALA A 320 -16.94 -15.83 -28.84
C ALA A 320 -17.09 -14.56 -29.68
N GLU A 321 -17.26 -14.74 -31.00
CA GLU A 321 -17.70 -13.65 -31.87
C GLU A 321 -19.18 -13.38 -31.59
N ILE A 322 -19.49 -12.17 -31.13
CA ILE A 322 -20.89 -11.74 -30.93
C ILE A 322 -21.46 -11.49 -32.33
N GLN A 323 -22.28 -12.43 -32.81
CA GLN A 323 -23.06 -12.31 -34.05
C GLN A 323 -24.24 -11.33 -33.92
#